data_AF-A0A7C3S3Y9-F1
#
_entry.id   AF-A0A7C3S3Y9-F1
#
_cell.length_a   1.000
_cell.length_b   1.000
_cell.length_c   1.000
_cell.angle_alpha   90.00
_cell.angle_beta   90.00
_cell.angle_gamma   90.00
#
_symmetry.space_group_name_H-M   'P 1'
#
loop_
_entity.id
_entity.type
_entity.pdbx_description
1 polymer ?
#
loop_
_entity_poly.entity_id
_entity_poly.type
_entity_poly.pdbx_seq_one_letter_code
_entity_poly.pdbx_strand_id
1 'polypeptide(L)'
;MGWFSIEFVGDGRPSSAKLFFPAATGMKYFGMALQKYRSINGPAYDLLPVQPMEWAEIWRRTPKTVVDHLKPLIPGEELPFIMLRCSEQWILRKRQRKGVPAYLSTNGVLVSTNFGLIHATEEPFTKPETFNFGINACCIAFDGLKSAQLLEKSMYGKTLRFLRLKIARGDVAIDFDIPFDPSSQTDAENLVHFLARGGCLHDFSKHII
;
A
#
# COMPACT_ATOMS: atom_id res chain seq x y z
N MET A 1 -22.32 -3.94 -10.33
CA MET A 1 -22.16 -2.50 -10.08
C MET A 1 -20.89 -2.35 -9.24
N GLY A 2 -19.99 -1.44 -9.62
CA GLY A 2 -18.76 -1.17 -8.87
C GLY A 2 -18.82 0.21 -8.23
N TRP A 3 -17.97 0.45 -7.24
CA TRP A 3 -17.78 1.78 -6.66
C TRP A 3 -16.30 1.96 -6.34
N PHE A 4 -15.84 3.22 -6.36
CA PHE A 4 -14.52 3.59 -5.85
C PHE A 4 -14.67 4.83 -4.99
N SER A 5 -13.81 4.96 -3.99
CA SER A 5 -13.73 6.11 -3.10
C SER A 5 -12.37 6.76 -3.29
N ILE A 6 -12.35 8.04 -3.63
CA ILE A 6 -11.12 8.84 -3.62
C ILE A 6 -11.12 9.61 -2.30
N GLU A 7 -10.13 9.34 -1.46
CA GLU A 7 -9.89 10.11 -0.24
C GLU A 7 -8.81 11.16 -0.52
N PHE A 8 -9.06 12.40 -0.12
CA PHE A 8 -8.15 13.53 -0.31
C PHE A 8 -8.27 14.52 0.84
N VAL A 9 -7.27 15.37 1.02
CA VAL A 9 -7.32 16.47 1.99
C VAL A 9 -7.71 17.74 1.25
N GLY A 10 -8.83 18.35 1.61
CA GLY A 10 -9.31 19.64 1.11
C GLY A 10 -9.58 20.56 2.30
N ASP A 11 -9.19 21.84 2.21
CA ASP A 11 -9.36 22.83 3.29
C ASP A 11 -8.84 22.35 4.67
N GLY A 12 -7.71 21.64 4.67
CA GLY A 12 -7.10 21.10 5.90
C GLY A 12 -7.87 19.95 6.54
N ARG A 13 -8.86 19.35 5.87
CA ARG A 13 -9.67 18.24 6.40
C ARG A 13 -9.69 17.04 5.46
N PRO A 14 -9.67 15.80 6.00
CA PRO A 14 -9.94 14.60 5.19
C PRO A 14 -11.34 14.70 4.57
N SER A 15 -11.42 14.47 3.27
CA SER A 15 -12.63 14.45 2.46
C SER A 15 -12.62 13.18 1.60
N SER A 16 -13.81 12.72 1.20
CA SER A 16 -13.92 11.59 0.28
C SER A 16 -14.99 11.84 -0.77
N ALA A 17 -14.70 11.39 -2.00
CA ALA A 17 -15.67 11.35 -3.08
C ALA A 17 -15.89 9.89 -3.48
N LYS A 18 -17.13 9.42 -3.36
CA LYS A 18 -17.55 8.07 -3.76
C LYS A 18 -18.25 8.13 -5.10
N LEU A 19 -17.78 7.33 -6.05
CA LEU A 19 -18.34 7.25 -7.40
C LEU A 19 -18.81 5.82 -7.68
N PHE A 20 -20.06 5.69 -8.10
CA PHE A 20 -20.68 4.42 -8.49
C PHE A 20 -20.68 4.29 -10.01
N PHE A 21 -20.42 3.08 -10.52
CA PHE A 21 -20.28 2.85 -11.96
C PHE A 21 -20.67 1.42 -12.39
N PRO A 22 -20.96 1.21 -13.69
CA PRO A 22 -20.99 -0.13 -14.27
C PRO A 22 -19.59 -0.76 -14.20
N ALA A 23 -19.48 -1.93 -13.54
CA ALA A 23 -18.21 -2.49 -13.08
C ALA A 23 -17.10 -2.57 -14.15
N ALA A 24 -17.46 -2.92 -15.39
CA ALA A 24 -16.51 -3.07 -16.50
C ALA A 24 -15.90 -1.73 -16.99
N THR A 25 -16.66 -0.64 -16.99
CA THR A 25 -16.20 0.65 -17.53
C THR A 25 -15.52 1.51 -16.48
N GLY A 26 -16.00 1.49 -15.24
CA GLY A 26 -15.44 2.40 -14.23
C GLY A 26 -14.06 2.00 -13.70
N MET A 27 -13.68 0.72 -13.72
CA MET A 27 -12.30 0.33 -13.40
C MET A 27 -11.30 0.89 -14.42
N LYS A 28 -11.68 0.93 -15.71
CA LYS A 28 -10.84 1.55 -16.75
C LYS A 28 -10.66 3.05 -16.51
N TYR A 29 -11.75 3.78 -16.28
CA TYR A 29 -11.67 5.23 -16.03
C TYR A 29 -10.96 5.57 -14.72
N PHE A 30 -11.13 4.73 -13.69
CA PHE A 30 -10.39 4.85 -12.44
C PHE A 30 -8.89 4.67 -12.67
N GLY A 31 -8.49 3.60 -13.38
CA GLY A 31 -7.10 3.38 -13.77
C GLY A 31 -6.52 4.58 -14.51
N MET A 32 -7.25 5.11 -15.51
CA MET A 32 -6.84 6.31 -16.24
C MET A 32 -6.69 7.55 -15.33
N ALA A 33 -7.63 7.78 -14.42
CA ALA A 33 -7.57 8.92 -13.51
C ALA A 33 -6.38 8.81 -12.54
N LEU A 34 -6.13 7.61 -12.00
CA LEU A 34 -5.00 7.36 -11.12
C LEU A 34 -3.66 7.44 -11.87
N GLN A 35 -3.55 6.87 -13.07
CA GLN A 35 -2.38 7.02 -13.93
C GLN A 35 -2.12 8.50 -14.26
N LYS A 36 -3.17 9.29 -14.49
CA LYS A 36 -3.05 10.73 -14.71
C LYS A 36 -2.59 11.46 -13.45
N TYR A 37 -3.15 11.14 -12.28
CA TYR A 37 -2.70 11.69 -11.01
C TYR A 37 -1.23 11.36 -10.75
N ARG A 38 -0.82 10.10 -10.91
CA ARG A 38 0.56 9.65 -10.71
C ARG A 38 1.52 10.33 -11.69
N SER A 39 1.16 10.45 -12.97
CA SER A 39 2.00 11.14 -13.95
C SER A 39 2.15 12.63 -13.69
N ILE A 40 1.13 13.32 -13.16
CA ILE A 40 1.24 14.74 -12.76
C ILE A 40 2.17 14.92 -11.56
N ASN A 41 2.10 14.03 -10.58
CA ASN A 41 2.99 14.07 -9.42
C ASN A 41 4.40 13.52 -9.73
N GLY A 42 4.59 13.01 -10.95
CA GLY A 42 5.86 12.69 -11.58
C GLY A 42 6.66 11.56 -10.92
N PRO A 43 7.71 11.06 -11.59
CA PRO A 43 8.75 10.33 -10.89
C PRO A 43 9.48 11.32 -9.98
N ALA A 44 9.49 11.07 -8.67
CA ALA A 44 10.19 11.95 -7.73
C ALA A 44 11.70 11.64 -7.66
N TYR A 45 12.11 10.47 -8.18
CA TYR A 45 13.49 9.99 -8.07
C TYR A 45 13.91 9.22 -9.31
N ASP A 46 15.06 9.61 -9.89
CA ASP A 46 15.70 8.84 -10.95
C ASP A 46 16.40 7.58 -10.44
N LEU A 47 16.70 7.50 -9.14
CA LEU A 47 17.64 6.49 -8.63
C LEU A 47 17.28 6.07 -7.20
N LEU A 48 16.29 5.18 -7.09
CA LEU A 48 16.33 4.22 -5.99
C LEU A 48 17.68 3.49 -6.07
N PRO A 49 18.44 3.30 -4.98
CA PRO A 49 19.80 2.75 -4.99
C PRO A 49 19.82 1.23 -5.27
N VAL A 50 18.75 0.72 -5.86
CA VAL A 50 18.49 -0.69 -6.17
C VAL A 50 18.20 -0.74 -7.66
N GLN A 51 18.65 -1.80 -8.35
CA GLN A 51 18.26 -1.97 -9.75
C GLN A 51 16.74 -2.17 -9.85
N PRO A 52 16.08 -1.57 -10.86
CA PRO A 52 14.69 -1.85 -11.14
C PRO A 52 14.44 -3.35 -11.25
N MET A 53 13.34 -3.79 -10.66
CA MET A 53 12.78 -5.11 -10.88
C MET A 53 11.95 -5.12 -12.16
N GLU A 54 11.82 -6.28 -12.78
CA GLU A 54 10.85 -6.47 -13.86
C GLU A 54 9.44 -6.61 -13.27
N TRP A 55 8.46 -5.90 -13.81
CA TRP A 55 7.05 -6.05 -13.40
C TRP A 55 6.56 -7.50 -13.49
N ALA A 56 7.07 -8.27 -14.45
CA ALA A 56 6.76 -9.69 -14.59
C ALA A 56 7.09 -10.48 -13.30
N GLU A 57 8.16 -10.13 -12.60
CA GLU A 57 8.55 -10.78 -11.35
C GLU A 57 7.62 -10.38 -10.19
N ILE A 58 7.20 -9.11 -10.14
CA ILE A 58 6.17 -8.64 -9.20
C ILE A 58 4.87 -9.41 -9.42
N TRP A 59 4.43 -9.54 -10.67
CA TRP A 59 3.21 -10.27 -11.04
C TRP A 59 3.25 -11.73 -10.68
N ARG A 60 4.39 -12.39 -10.86
CA ARG A 60 4.56 -13.80 -10.48
C ARG A 60 4.40 -14.03 -8.98
N ARG A 61 4.75 -13.04 -8.16
CA ARG A 61 4.72 -13.12 -6.70
C ARG A 61 3.45 -12.50 -6.07
N THR A 62 2.60 -11.89 -6.87
CA THR A 62 1.37 -11.22 -6.45
C THR A 62 0.16 -12.11 -6.72
N PRO A 63 -0.82 -12.22 -5.81
CA PRO A 63 -2.05 -12.97 -6.07
C PRO A 63 -2.75 -12.47 -7.34
N LYS A 64 -3.23 -13.39 -8.19
CA LYS A 64 -3.81 -13.04 -9.50
C LYS A 64 -4.95 -12.02 -9.40
N THR A 65 -5.81 -12.19 -8.40
CA THR A 65 -6.89 -11.26 -8.03
C THR A 65 -6.39 -9.83 -7.82
N VAL A 66 -5.25 -9.68 -7.12
CA VAL A 66 -4.60 -8.39 -6.89
C VAL A 66 -3.91 -7.87 -8.16
N VAL A 67 -3.26 -8.73 -8.95
CA VAL A 67 -2.61 -8.35 -10.22
C VAL A 67 -3.60 -7.70 -11.19
N ASP A 68 -4.77 -8.32 -11.37
CA ASP A 68 -5.79 -7.85 -12.32
C ASP A 68 -6.30 -6.44 -11.97
N HIS A 69 -6.23 -6.06 -10.68
CA HIS A 69 -6.60 -4.72 -10.20
C HIS A 69 -5.44 -3.73 -10.16
N LEU A 70 -4.21 -4.19 -9.95
CA LEU A 70 -3.01 -3.35 -9.93
C LEU A 70 -2.55 -2.93 -11.32
N LYS A 71 -2.57 -3.86 -12.27
CA LYS A 71 -2.02 -3.63 -13.62
C LYS A 71 -2.60 -2.40 -14.33
N PRO A 72 -3.91 -2.08 -14.24
CA PRO A 72 -4.49 -0.87 -14.83
C PRO A 72 -4.09 0.44 -14.14
N LEU A 73 -3.49 0.39 -12.96
CA LEU A 73 -3.14 1.57 -12.15
C LEU A 73 -1.74 2.13 -12.45
N ILE A 74 -0.92 1.32 -13.12
CA ILE A 74 0.50 1.58 -13.33
C ILE A 74 0.68 2.32 -14.68
N PRO A 75 1.30 3.51 -14.69
CA PRO A 75 1.76 4.18 -15.90
C PRO A 75 2.84 3.37 -16.62
N GLY A 76 2.94 3.50 -17.94
CA GLY A 76 3.90 2.71 -18.75
C GLY A 76 5.38 2.93 -18.41
N GLU A 77 5.73 4.06 -17.82
CA GLU A 77 7.11 4.45 -17.45
C GLU A 77 7.45 4.15 -15.98
N GLU A 78 6.51 3.57 -15.23
CA GLU A 78 6.72 3.28 -13.81
C GLU A 78 7.55 2.01 -13.63
N LEU A 79 8.66 2.13 -12.90
CA LEU A 79 9.63 1.07 -12.63
C LEU A 79 9.54 0.63 -11.17
N PRO A 80 9.36 -0.67 -10.87
CA PRO A 80 9.34 -1.18 -9.50
C PRO A 80 10.76 -1.46 -9.02
N PHE A 81 11.01 -1.33 -7.71
CA PHE A 81 12.34 -1.49 -7.13
C PHE A 81 12.37 -2.40 -5.90
N ILE A 82 11.37 -2.27 -5.03
CA ILE A 82 11.27 -3.05 -3.80
C ILE A 82 9.85 -3.60 -3.69
N MET A 83 9.72 -4.86 -3.29
CA MET A 83 8.45 -5.54 -3.09
C MET A 83 8.38 -6.15 -1.69
N LEU A 84 7.42 -5.70 -0.88
CA LEU A 84 7.07 -6.39 0.36
C LEU A 84 5.82 -7.22 0.10
N ARG A 85 5.90 -8.52 0.35
CA ARG A 85 4.74 -9.40 0.26
C ARG A 85 4.13 -9.56 1.65
N CYS A 86 2.80 -9.63 1.70
CA CYS A 86 2.07 -10.06 2.87
C CYS A 86 1.21 -11.26 2.48
N SER A 87 1.37 -12.37 3.18
CA SER A 87 0.50 -13.53 3.02
C SER A 87 -0.71 -13.41 3.93
N GLU A 88 -1.81 -14.01 3.49
CA GLU A 88 -2.98 -14.19 4.34
C GLU A 88 -2.63 -15.04 5.56
N GLN A 89 -3.00 -14.57 6.75
CA GLN A 89 -2.75 -15.31 7.99
C GLN A 89 -4.00 -15.38 8.84
N TRP A 90 -4.31 -16.60 9.27
CA TRP A 90 -5.33 -16.92 10.26
C TRP A 90 -4.71 -17.64 11.44
N ILE A 91 -5.35 -17.47 12.59
CA ILE A 91 -5.08 -18.30 13.75
C ILE A 91 -6.39 -18.70 14.43
N LEU A 92 -6.32 -19.69 15.30
CA LEU A 92 -7.42 -20.01 16.22
C LEU A 92 -7.19 -19.27 17.54
N ARG A 93 -7.96 -18.21 17.79
CA ARG A 93 -7.96 -17.57 19.11
C ARG A 93 -8.82 -18.38 20.07
N LYS A 94 -8.33 -18.60 21.29
CA LYS A 94 -9.10 -19.28 22.33
C LYS A 94 -10.22 -18.35 22.82
N ARG A 95 -11.47 -18.72 22.61
CA ARG A 95 -12.64 -18.05 23.19
C ARG A 95 -13.40 -19.08 24.02
N GLN A 96 -13.32 -18.97 25.34
CA GLN A 96 -13.78 -20.00 26.28
C GLN A 96 -13.08 -21.36 26.04
N ARG A 97 -13.84 -22.45 25.88
CA ARG A 97 -13.32 -23.81 25.60
C ARG A 97 -13.21 -24.14 24.10
N LYS A 98 -13.51 -23.20 23.21
CA LYS A 98 -13.49 -23.42 21.75
C LYS A 98 -12.46 -22.50 21.07
N GLY A 99 -11.80 -23.03 20.04
CA GLY A 99 -10.99 -22.22 19.13
C GLY A 99 -11.91 -21.49 18.14
N VAL A 100 -11.73 -20.18 18.00
CA VAL A 100 -12.46 -19.36 17.03
C VAL A 100 -11.43 -18.79 16.05
N PRO A 101 -11.65 -18.92 14.73
CA PRO A 101 -10.78 -18.29 13.74
C PRO A 101 -10.70 -16.78 13.96
N ALA A 102 -9.48 -16.25 13.91
CA ALA A 102 -9.18 -14.84 13.96
C ALA A 102 -8.24 -14.49 12.81
N TYR A 103 -8.62 -13.47 12.07
CA TYR A 103 -7.86 -12.93 10.96
C TYR A 103 -6.71 -12.08 11.48
N LEU A 104 -5.51 -12.23 10.90
CA LEU A 104 -4.30 -11.51 11.30
C LEU A 104 -3.80 -10.56 10.22
N SER A 105 -3.78 -11.01 8.97
CA SER A 105 -3.30 -10.23 7.83
C SER A 105 -3.92 -10.71 6.53
N THR A 106 -3.97 -9.81 5.56
CA THR A 106 -4.51 -10.06 4.22
C THR A 106 -3.41 -10.37 3.22
N ASN A 107 -3.79 -11.09 2.17
CA ASN A 107 -2.90 -11.35 1.05
C ASN A 107 -2.72 -10.05 0.26
N GLY A 108 -1.48 -9.68 -0.02
CA GLY A 108 -1.22 -8.45 -0.74
C GLY A 108 0.25 -8.12 -0.86
N VAL A 109 0.50 -6.95 -1.43
CA VAL A 109 1.82 -6.49 -1.80
C VAL A 109 1.94 -4.98 -1.57
N LEU A 110 3.11 -4.55 -1.14
CA LEU A 110 3.58 -3.19 -1.25
C LEU A 110 4.71 -3.17 -2.28
N VAL A 111 4.60 -2.28 -3.26
CA VAL A 111 5.64 -2.08 -4.27
C VAL A 111 6.11 -0.64 -4.19
N SER A 112 7.42 -0.45 -4.01
CA SER A 112 8.07 0.85 -4.19
C SER A 112 8.47 1.02 -5.64
N THR A 113 8.18 2.19 -6.20
CA THR A 113 8.45 2.55 -7.59
C THR A 113 9.11 3.92 -7.67
N ASN A 114 9.51 4.36 -8.86
CA ASN A 114 9.96 5.74 -9.11
C ASN A 114 8.85 6.78 -8.93
N PHE A 115 7.57 6.38 -8.89
CA PHE A 115 6.40 7.26 -8.71
C PHE A 115 5.83 7.25 -7.27
N GLY A 116 6.46 6.53 -6.34
CA GLY A 116 5.99 6.41 -4.95
C GLY A 116 5.79 4.96 -4.54
N LEU A 117 4.83 4.74 -3.65
CA LEU A 117 4.47 3.42 -3.16
C LEU A 117 3.07 3.02 -3.66
N ILE A 118 2.90 1.75 -3.97
CA ILE A 118 1.61 1.13 -4.30
C ILE A 118 1.40 -0.02 -3.32
N HIS A 119 0.41 0.10 -2.46
CA HIS A 119 -0.05 -0.98 -1.59
C HIS A 119 -1.36 -1.54 -2.15
N ALA A 120 -1.44 -2.85 -2.38
CA ALA A 120 -2.70 -3.49 -2.71
C ALA A 120 -2.88 -4.81 -1.97
N THR A 121 -4.09 -5.01 -1.48
CA THR A 121 -4.48 -6.13 -0.64
C THR A 121 -5.89 -6.57 -0.96
N GLU A 122 -6.18 -7.85 -0.71
CA GLU A 122 -7.56 -8.31 -0.67
C GLU A 122 -8.28 -7.69 0.53
N GLU A 123 -9.57 -7.41 0.39
CA GLU A 123 -10.39 -6.97 1.52
C GLU A 123 -10.37 -8.05 2.63
N PRO A 124 -10.27 -7.65 3.91
CA PRO A 124 -10.23 -8.60 5.00
C PRO A 124 -11.40 -9.58 4.97
N PHE A 125 -11.10 -10.87 5.04
CA PHE A 125 -12.14 -11.90 5.09
C PHE A 125 -12.92 -11.81 6.41
N THR A 126 -14.24 -11.87 6.31
CA THR A 126 -15.11 -11.86 7.50
C THR A 126 -15.15 -13.23 8.19
N LYS A 127 -14.86 -14.31 7.45
CA LYS A 127 -14.80 -15.71 7.93
C LYS A 127 -13.77 -16.50 7.12
N PRO A 128 -13.21 -17.60 7.66
CA PRO A 128 -12.41 -18.52 6.85
C PRO A 128 -13.24 -19.12 5.72
N GLU A 129 -12.57 -19.48 4.62
CA GLU A 129 -13.16 -20.20 3.47
C GLU A 129 -14.27 -19.45 2.72
N THR A 130 -14.52 -18.18 3.03
CA THR A 130 -15.37 -17.31 2.20
C THR A 130 -14.54 -16.62 1.14
N PHE A 131 -15.05 -16.50 -0.09
CA PHE A 131 -14.40 -15.70 -1.13
C PHE A 131 -14.69 -14.21 -0.93
N ASN A 132 -13.66 -13.39 -0.88
CA ASN A 132 -13.77 -11.94 -0.98
C ASN A 132 -13.26 -11.49 -2.35
N PHE A 133 -14.02 -10.62 -3.00
CA PHE A 133 -13.69 -10.06 -4.33
C PHE A 133 -13.23 -8.61 -4.26
N GLY A 134 -13.33 -7.97 -3.08
CA GLY A 134 -12.89 -6.59 -2.89
C GLY A 134 -11.37 -6.51 -2.85
N ILE A 135 -10.79 -5.55 -3.56
CA ILE A 135 -9.37 -5.21 -3.51
C ILE A 135 -9.24 -3.79 -2.97
N ASN A 136 -8.44 -3.62 -1.93
CA ASN A 136 -8.02 -2.31 -1.43
C ASN A 136 -6.69 -1.95 -2.07
N ALA A 137 -6.65 -0.86 -2.83
CA ALA A 137 -5.42 -0.29 -3.38
C ALA A 137 -5.21 1.13 -2.84
N CYS A 138 -3.99 1.42 -2.41
CA CYS A 138 -3.54 2.72 -1.94
C CYS A 138 -2.27 3.10 -2.70
N CYS A 139 -2.24 4.31 -3.23
CA CYS A 139 -1.09 4.90 -3.90
C CYS A 139 -0.58 6.08 -3.09
N ILE A 140 0.67 6.02 -2.65
CA ILE A 140 1.29 7.02 -1.78
C ILE A 140 2.40 7.68 -2.57
N ALA A 141 2.24 8.95 -2.90
CA ALA A 141 3.30 9.74 -3.51
C ALA A 141 4.37 10.06 -2.45
N PHE A 142 5.62 10.20 -2.89
CA PHE A 142 6.76 10.40 -1.99
C PHE A 142 6.68 11.73 -1.22
N ASP A 143 6.16 12.79 -1.84
CA ASP A 143 5.94 14.10 -1.21
C ASP A 143 4.99 14.03 0.01
N GLY A 144 4.03 13.12 -0.03
CA GLY A 144 3.12 12.82 1.06
C GLY A 144 3.75 12.02 2.20
N LEU A 145 4.89 11.38 1.99
CA LEU A 145 5.53 10.54 2.99
C LEU A 145 6.40 11.36 3.97
N LYS A 146 6.24 11.11 5.27
CA LYS A 146 6.91 11.85 6.37
C LYS A 146 7.80 11.00 7.27
N SER A 147 7.62 9.69 7.27
CA SER A 147 8.56 8.76 7.90
C SER A 147 8.19 7.34 7.52
N ALA A 148 9.16 6.44 7.61
CA ALA A 148 8.94 5.01 7.53
C ALA A 148 9.67 4.35 8.71
N GLN A 149 9.06 3.34 9.34
CA GLN A 149 9.70 2.57 10.40
C GLN A 149 9.18 1.13 10.42
N LEU A 150 10.02 0.22 10.88
CA LEU A 150 9.62 -1.17 11.12
C LEU A 150 9.06 -1.31 12.52
N LEU A 151 7.97 -2.04 12.64
CA LEU A 151 7.30 -2.33 13.91
C LEU A 151 7.04 -3.82 14.03
N GLU A 152 7.05 -4.31 15.26
CA GLU A 152 6.52 -5.61 15.60
C GLU A 152 5.30 -5.44 16.51
N LYS A 153 4.21 -6.15 16.22
CA LYS A 153 2.99 -6.14 17.02
C LYS A 153 2.60 -7.55 17.39
N SER A 154 2.29 -7.77 18.67
CA SER A 154 1.69 -9.02 19.12
C SER A 154 0.18 -8.97 18.93
N MET A 155 -0.36 -9.88 18.11
CA MET A 155 -1.80 -10.06 17.91
C MET A 155 -2.17 -11.49 18.24
N TYR A 156 -3.02 -11.63 19.26
CA TYR A 156 -3.50 -12.93 19.75
C TYR A 156 -2.38 -13.95 20.02
N GLY A 157 -1.23 -13.49 20.53
CA GLY A 157 -0.08 -14.34 20.85
C GLY A 157 0.87 -14.61 19.68
N LYS A 158 0.61 -14.07 18.48
CA LYS A 158 1.54 -14.12 17.34
C LYS A 158 2.15 -12.74 17.10
N THR A 159 3.47 -12.68 16.99
CA THR A 159 4.18 -11.46 16.58
C THR A 159 4.14 -11.32 15.07
N LEU A 160 3.64 -10.18 14.59
CA LEU A 160 3.64 -9.81 13.18
C LEU A 160 4.51 -8.57 12.96
N ARG A 161 5.09 -8.48 11.76
CA ARG A 161 5.93 -7.36 11.34
C ARG A 161 5.17 -6.42 10.45
N PHE A 162 5.39 -5.12 10.65
CA PHE A 162 4.73 -4.05 9.93
C PHE A 162 5.74 -3.01 9.47
N LEU A 163 5.53 -2.50 8.26
CA LEU A 163 6.08 -1.23 7.84
C LEU A 163 5.06 -0.16 8.18
N ARG A 164 5.39 0.74 9.11
CA ARG A 164 4.59 1.94 9.35
C ARG A 164 5.08 3.06 8.45
N LEU A 165 4.16 3.59 7.66
CA LEU A 165 4.34 4.82 6.90
C LEU A 165 3.57 5.93 7.58
N LYS A 166 4.24 7.05 7.88
CA LYS A 166 3.55 8.28 8.26
C LYS A 166 3.33 9.09 7.01
N ILE A 167 2.07 9.35 6.68
CA ILE A 167 1.68 10.11 5.48
C ILE A 167 1.07 11.41 5.97
N ALA A 168 1.51 12.56 5.45
CA ALA A 168 0.90 13.84 5.79
C ALA A 168 0.75 14.75 4.58
N ARG A 169 -0.36 15.50 4.57
CA ARG A 169 -0.67 16.53 3.57
C ARG A 169 -1.31 17.72 4.29
N GLY A 170 -0.64 18.87 4.27
CA GLY A 170 -1.01 20.01 5.12
C GLY A 170 -0.94 19.62 6.61
N ASP A 171 -1.97 19.98 7.37
CA ASP A 171 -2.05 19.73 8.82
C ASP A 171 -2.51 18.31 9.18
N VAL A 172 -2.88 17.49 8.19
CA VAL A 172 -3.38 16.14 8.41
C VAL A 172 -2.24 15.15 8.28
N ALA A 173 -2.04 14.32 9.31
CA ALA A 173 -1.11 13.20 9.31
C ALA A 173 -1.81 11.90 9.72
N ILE A 174 -1.51 10.82 9.01
CA ILE A 174 -2.04 9.47 9.28
C ILE A 174 -0.89 8.46 9.37
N ASP A 175 -1.01 7.52 10.30
CA ASP A 175 -0.15 6.34 10.36
C ASP A 175 -0.80 5.22 9.56
N PHE A 176 -0.06 4.65 8.62
CA PHE A 176 -0.50 3.56 7.78
C PHE A 176 0.40 2.34 7.99
N ASP A 177 -0.14 1.30 8.62
CA ASP A 177 0.58 0.09 8.99
C ASP A 177 0.36 -1.03 7.98
N ILE A 178 1.44 -1.43 7.32
CA ILE A 178 1.40 -2.46 6.27
C ILE A 178 2.08 -3.72 6.80
N PRO A 179 1.34 -4.83 7.01
CA PRO A 179 1.95 -6.09 7.39
C PRO A 179 2.84 -6.62 6.26
N PHE A 180 3.90 -7.36 6.60
CA PHE A 180 4.73 -8.06 5.62
C PHE A 180 5.25 -9.39 6.15
N ASP A 181 5.57 -10.30 5.23
CA ASP A 181 6.08 -11.63 5.53
C ASP A 181 7.56 -11.57 5.96
N PRO A 182 8.01 -12.47 6.86
CA PRO A 182 9.42 -12.53 7.29
C PRO A 182 10.45 -12.57 6.15
N SER A 183 10.09 -13.14 5.00
CA SER A 183 10.96 -13.20 3.81
C SER A 183 11.25 -11.84 3.19
N SER A 184 10.43 -10.81 3.49
CA SER A 184 10.60 -9.45 2.99
C SER A 184 11.32 -8.53 3.99
N GLN A 185 11.95 -9.08 5.05
CA GLN A 185 12.61 -8.29 6.10
C GLN A 185 13.71 -7.37 5.54
N THR A 186 14.66 -7.92 4.77
CA THR A 186 15.77 -7.14 4.19
C THR A 186 15.26 -6.08 3.22
N ASP A 187 14.23 -6.40 2.43
CA ASP A 187 13.58 -5.45 1.52
C ASP A 187 12.91 -4.30 2.29
N ALA A 188 12.27 -4.60 3.43
CA ALA A 188 11.63 -3.60 4.28
C ALA A 188 12.66 -2.67 4.94
N GLU A 189 13.78 -3.22 5.42
CA GLU A 189 14.91 -2.46 5.97
C GLU A 189 15.51 -1.52 4.91
N ASN A 190 15.76 -2.05 3.70
CA ASN A 190 16.26 -1.28 2.57
C ASN A 190 15.31 -0.14 2.20
N LEU A 191 14.00 -0.39 2.20
CA LEU A 191 12.99 0.62 1.92
C LEU A 191 12.98 1.72 2.98
N VAL A 192 12.95 1.38 4.28
CA VAL A 192 13.00 2.38 5.36
C VAL A 192 14.25 3.25 5.24
N HIS A 193 15.39 2.61 5.00
CA HIS A 193 16.66 3.30 4.87
C HIS A 193 16.72 4.20 3.64
N PHE A 194 16.17 3.76 2.50
CA PHE A 194 16.02 4.61 1.31
C PHE A 194 15.16 5.83 1.60
N LEU A 195 13.98 5.62 2.19
CA LEU A 195 13.03 6.68 2.49
C LEU A 195 13.62 7.71 3.45
N ALA A 196 14.49 7.28 4.38
CA ALA A 196 15.23 8.17 5.26
C ALA A 196 16.33 8.99 4.55
N ARG A 197 17.04 8.40 3.58
CA ARG A 197 18.14 9.05 2.85
C ARG A 197 17.69 9.96 1.71
N GLY A 198 16.57 9.65 1.05
CA GLY A 198 16.11 10.31 -0.18
C GLY A 198 15.61 11.76 -0.03
N GLY A 199 15.90 12.44 1.08
CA GLY A 199 15.46 13.83 1.29
C GLY A 199 13.96 14.00 1.58
N CYS A 200 13.12 12.96 1.43
CA CYS A 200 11.70 12.98 1.81
C CYS A 200 11.46 13.41 3.26
N LEU A 201 12.42 13.14 4.16
CA LEU A 201 12.27 13.35 5.60
C LEU A 201 12.97 14.60 6.13
N HIS A 202 13.68 15.37 5.30
CA HIS A 202 14.69 16.32 5.78
C HIS A 202 14.39 17.83 5.63
N ASP A 203 13.21 18.24 5.15
CA ASP A 203 12.88 19.68 5.08
C ASP A 203 11.48 20.00 5.62
N PHE A 204 11.38 20.19 6.93
CA PHE A 204 10.21 20.83 7.58
C PHE A 204 10.57 22.05 8.43
N SER A 205 11.84 22.46 8.46
CA SER A 205 12.30 23.62 9.24
C SER A 205 12.42 24.91 8.42
N LYS A 206 11.97 24.96 7.15
CA LYS A 206 12.21 26.15 6.30
C LYS A 206 11.02 26.93 5.79
N HIS A 207 9.78 26.46 5.92
CA HIS A 207 8.62 27.25 5.50
C HIS A 207 7.56 27.33 6.60
N ILE A 208 7.91 28.07 7.65
CA ILE A 208 6.95 28.85 8.44
C ILE A 208 7.41 30.30 8.29
N ILE A 209 6.75 31.04 7.40
CA ILE A 209 6.64 32.51 7.45
C ILE A 209 5.15 32.82 7.40
#